data_AF-A0A429RC02-F1
#
_entry.id   AF-A0A429RC02-F1
#
_cell.length_a   1.000
_cell.length_b   1.000
_cell.length_c   1.000
_cell.angle_alpha   90.00
_cell.angle_beta   90.00
_cell.angle_gamma   90.00
#
_symmetry.space_group_name_H-M   'P 1'
#
loop_
_entity.id
_entity.type
_entity.pdbx_description
1 polymer ?
#
loop_
_entity_poly.entity_id
_entity_poly.type
_entity_poly.pdbx_seq_one_letter_code
_entity_poly.pdbx_strand_id
1 'polypeptide(L)'
;MGQERHWRYCQKCSSIFKNARPGFKGACTVGGEHSAHGFDFTLDYDLGPAVDIFLGGNYEKGWRECGKCHGLYQGAASRGICPAGDGHQEPMGLNYQLWTFNAGGADKQSGWKRCSKCESLFFDDPNSRCKAGGGHQAATGRDYTLNYPLQPHLTVAYLNQGFTVTGKEYTPEGPVQYRASWDDRYHFPKEHHREIVDVVTDIDGAFSAWIDPDRPWQMAFVEAFDQWTGHSASGKANSF
;
A
#
# COMPACT_ATOMS: atom_id res chain seq x y z
N MET A 1 7.84 -5.38 -18.72
CA MET A 1 7.74 -5.37 -17.25
C MET A 1 6.77 -4.28 -16.86
N GLY A 2 5.66 -4.69 -16.27
CA GLY A 2 4.72 -3.79 -15.62
C GLY A 2 4.62 -4.11 -14.14
N GLN A 3 4.14 -3.13 -13.40
CA GLN A 3 3.79 -3.27 -11.99
C GLN A 3 2.34 -2.93 -11.81
N GLU A 4 1.65 -3.75 -11.05
CA GLU A 4 0.25 -3.53 -10.75
C GLU A 4 0.09 -3.15 -9.28
N ARG A 5 -0.55 -2.01 -9.02
CA ARG A 5 -0.76 -1.44 -7.67
C ARG A 5 -2.09 -1.89 -7.07
N HIS A 6 -2.44 -1.40 -5.90
CA HIS A 6 -3.68 -1.67 -5.17
C HIS A 6 -3.81 -3.12 -4.70
N TRP A 7 -2.68 -3.78 -4.43
CA TRP A 7 -2.67 -5.05 -3.71
C TRP A 7 -2.56 -4.76 -2.22
N ARG A 8 -3.51 -5.24 -1.44
CA ARG A 8 -3.67 -4.86 -0.03
C ARG A 8 -3.66 -6.09 0.87
N TYR A 9 -3.06 -5.92 2.03
CA TYR A 9 -3.17 -6.89 3.12
C TYR A 9 -4.57 -6.84 3.72
N CYS A 10 -5.19 -8.01 3.93
CA CYS A 10 -6.46 -8.10 4.63
C CYS A 10 -6.24 -8.39 6.12
N GLN A 11 -6.53 -7.44 7.00
CA GLN A 11 -6.35 -7.60 8.45
C GLN A 11 -7.24 -8.68 9.09
N LYS A 12 -8.29 -9.15 8.40
CA LYS A 12 -9.18 -10.19 8.93
C LYS A 12 -8.67 -11.61 8.70
N CYS A 13 -7.99 -11.86 7.59
CA CYS A 13 -7.59 -13.22 7.19
C CYS A 13 -6.11 -13.38 6.88
N SER A 14 -5.39 -12.26 6.81
CA SER A 14 -3.98 -12.15 6.51
C SER A 14 -3.59 -12.50 5.07
N SER A 15 -4.57 -12.67 4.17
CA SER A 15 -4.32 -12.85 2.74
C SER A 15 -4.16 -11.51 2.01
N ILE A 16 -3.44 -11.51 0.89
CA ILE A 16 -3.41 -10.36 -0.01
C ILE A 16 -4.60 -10.39 -0.98
N PHE A 17 -5.16 -9.22 -1.29
CA PHE A 17 -6.26 -9.08 -2.23
C PHE A 17 -6.14 -7.81 -3.06
N LYS A 18 -6.81 -7.78 -4.20
CA LYS A 18 -6.90 -6.63 -5.09
C LYS A 18 -7.97 -5.64 -4.60
N ASN A 19 -7.56 -4.41 -4.29
CA ASN A 19 -8.41 -3.32 -3.80
C ASN A 19 -8.53 -2.18 -4.84
N ALA A 20 -8.69 -2.53 -6.11
CA ALA A 20 -8.62 -1.55 -7.21
C ALA A 20 -9.95 -0.83 -7.54
N ARG A 21 -11.06 -1.17 -6.87
CA ARG A 21 -12.36 -0.52 -7.09
C ARG A 21 -13.09 -0.25 -5.78
N PRO A 22 -13.63 0.97 -5.56
CA PRO A 22 -14.48 1.26 -4.43
C PRO A 22 -15.73 0.36 -4.42
N GLY A 23 -16.07 -0.21 -3.26
CA GLY A 23 -17.33 -0.95 -3.06
C GLY A 23 -17.36 -2.41 -3.54
N PHE A 24 -16.22 -2.98 -3.96
CA PHE A 24 -16.11 -4.43 -4.16
C PHE A 24 -14.69 -4.92 -3.86
N LYS A 25 -14.47 -5.43 -2.65
CA LYS A 25 -13.15 -5.92 -2.20
C LYS A 25 -12.99 -7.44 -2.28
N GLY A 26 -14.00 -8.14 -2.79
CA GLY A 26 -14.03 -9.60 -2.91
C GLY A 26 -14.32 -10.33 -1.59
N ALA A 27 -14.80 -11.57 -1.71
CA ALA A 27 -15.20 -12.40 -0.59
C ALA A 27 -14.03 -12.75 0.36
N CYS A 28 -14.17 -12.40 1.64
CA CYS A 28 -13.23 -12.75 2.70
C CYS A 28 -13.61 -14.07 3.36
N THR A 29 -12.62 -14.88 3.76
CA THR A 29 -12.87 -16.15 4.46
C THR A 29 -13.53 -16.00 5.84
N VAL A 30 -13.39 -14.84 6.47
CA VAL A 30 -14.04 -14.52 7.76
C VAL A 30 -15.51 -14.11 7.56
N GLY A 31 -15.92 -13.88 6.32
CA GLY A 31 -17.23 -13.36 5.95
C GLY A 31 -17.18 -11.88 5.54
N GLY A 32 -18.14 -11.51 4.70
CA GLY A 32 -18.19 -10.20 4.05
C GLY A 32 -17.01 -9.98 3.10
N GLU A 33 -16.66 -8.71 2.87
CA GLU A 33 -15.58 -8.34 1.96
C GLU A 33 -14.21 -8.27 2.65
N HIS A 34 -13.10 -8.26 1.90
CA HIS A 34 -11.78 -8.02 2.48
C HIS A 34 -11.67 -6.63 3.14
N SER A 35 -10.82 -6.52 4.17
CA SER A 35 -10.58 -5.26 4.89
C SER A 35 -9.12 -4.86 4.74
N ALA A 36 -8.87 -3.89 3.86
CA ALA A 36 -7.54 -3.36 3.56
C ALA A 36 -6.89 -2.77 4.82
N HIS A 37 -5.59 -3.01 4.99
CA HIS A 37 -4.78 -2.38 6.02
C HIS A 37 -3.31 -2.33 5.60
N GLY A 38 -2.57 -1.34 6.10
CA GLY A 38 -1.14 -1.19 5.86
C GLY A 38 -0.81 -0.71 4.44
N PHE A 39 0.25 -1.29 3.86
CA PHE A 39 0.83 -0.82 2.61
C PHE A 39 -0.01 -1.08 1.37
N ASP A 40 0.23 -0.28 0.32
CA ASP A 40 -0.17 -0.63 -1.04
C ASP A 40 0.99 -1.35 -1.75
N PHE A 41 0.81 -2.64 -1.97
CA PHE A 41 1.79 -3.49 -2.61
C PHE A 41 1.70 -3.38 -4.13
N THR A 42 2.85 -3.54 -4.77
CA THR A 42 2.96 -3.69 -6.22
C THR A 42 3.40 -5.10 -6.59
N LEU A 43 2.69 -5.71 -7.54
CA LEU A 43 3.05 -7.01 -8.08
C LEU A 43 3.60 -6.86 -9.50
N ASP A 44 4.75 -7.48 -9.74
CA ASP A 44 5.38 -7.49 -11.05
C ASP A 44 4.65 -8.45 -12.00
N TYR A 45 4.59 -8.08 -13.27
CA TYR A 45 4.16 -8.95 -14.37
C TYR A 45 4.95 -8.64 -15.65
N ASP A 46 4.97 -9.60 -16.58
CA ASP A 46 5.75 -9.53 -17.82
C ASP A 46 7.21 -9.13 -17.58
N LEU A 47 7.84 -9.72 -16.55
CA LEU A 47 9.27 -9.67 -16.33
C LEU A 47 9.93 -10.27 -17.58
N GLY A 48 10.65 -9.41 -18.30
CA GLY A 48 11.33 -9.80 -19.54
C GLY A 48 12.57 -10.66 -19.27
N PRO A 49 13.15 -11.25 -20.31
CA PRO A 49 14.32 -12.14 -20.20
C PRO A 49 15.55 -11.48 -19.55
N ALA A 50 15.65 -10.15 -19.61
CA ALA A 50 16.70 -9.43 -18.88
C ALA A 50 16.57 -9.63 -17.36
N VAL A 51 15.36 -9.54 -16.81
CA VAL A 51 15.11 -9.73 -15.37
C VAL A 51 15.38 -11.18 -14.95
N ASP A 52 15.12 -12.16 -15.83
CA ASP A 52 15.45 -13.57 -15.58
C ASP A 52 16.95 -13.77 -15.34
N ILE A 53 17.78 -13.05 -16.08
CA ILE A 53 19.24 -13.07 -15.95
C ILE A 53 19.67 -12.35 -14.67
N PHE A 54 19.13 -11.15 -14.39
CA PHE A 54 19.53 -10.35 -13.22
C PHE A 54 19.07 -10.95 -11.89
N LEU A 55 17.85 -11.47 -11.82
CA LEU A 55 17.30 -12.09 -10.61
C LEU A 55 17.67 -13.58 -10.50
N GLY A 56 18.36 -14.16 -11.49
CA GLY A 56 18.79 -15.56 -11.45
C GLY A 56 17.64 -16.56 -11.29
N GLY A 57 16.44 -16.21 -11.75
CA GLY A 57 15.23 -17.03 -11.55
C GLY A 57 14.67 -17.05 -10.12
N ASN A 58 15.06 -16.10 -9.25
CA ASN A 58 14.54 -15.98 -7.88
C ASN A 58 13.12 -15.37 -7.83
N TYR A 59 12.21 -15.88 -8.65
CA TYR A 59 10.81 -15.48 -8.64
C TYR A 59 9.93 -16.67 -9.09
N GLU A 60 8.67 -16.66 -8.68
CA GLU A 60 7.67 -17.65 -9.05
C GLU A 60 6.64 -17.04 -9.98
N LYS A 61 6.43 -17.67 -11.14
CA LYS A 61 5.35 -17.34 -12.08
C LYS A 61 4.05 -18.07 -11.68
N GLY A 62 2.95 -17.70 -12.31
CA GLY A 62 1.68 -18.41 -12.22
C GLY A 62 0.77 -17.92 -11.08
N TRP A 63 1.11 -16.78 -10.47
CA TRP A 63 0.24 -16.11 -9.52
C TRP A 63 -0.87 -15.36 -10.25
N ARG A 64 -2.10 -15.53 -9.76
CA ARG A 64 -3.32 -15.08 -10.42
C ARG A 64 -4.24 -14.38 -9.43
N GLU A 65 -4.97 -13.40 -9.95
CA GLU A 65 -6.10 -12.81 -9.24
C GLU A 65 -7.32 -13.71 -9.42
N CYS A 66 -8.03 -14.02 -8.34
CA CYS A 66 -9.31 -14.70 -8.42
C CYS A 66 -10.45 -13.70 -8.57
N GLY A 67 -11.26 -13.79 -9.63
CA GLY A 67 -12.37 -12.84 -9.87
C GLY A 67 -13.53 -12.87 -8.86
N LYS A 68 -13.61 -13.88 -7.98
CA LYS A 68 -14.64 -13.96 -6.92
C LYS A 68 -14.18 -13.36 -5.59
N CYS A 69 -12.99 -13.75 -5.13
CA CYS A 69 -12.48 -13.29 -3.84
C CYS A 69 -11.49 -12.13 -3.95
N HIS A 70 -11.07 -11.76 -5.16
CA HIS A 70 -9.99 -10.79 -5.43
C HIS A 70 -8.64 -11.15 -4.77
N GLY A 71 -8.53 -12.34 -4.20
CA GLY A 71 -7.31 -12.84 -3.58
C GLY A 71 -6.30 -13.26 -4.62
N LEU A 72 -5.01 -13.09 -4.29
CA LEU A 72 -3.92 -13.66 -5.08
C LEU A 72 -3.72 -15.12 -4.73
N TYR A 73 -3.71 -15.99 -5.73
CA TYR A 73 -3.51 -17.43 -5.56
C TYR A 73 -2.54 -18.00 -6.59
N GLN A 74 -1.92 -19.12 -6.27
CA GLN A 74 -1.11 -19.86 -7.23
C GLN A 74 -2.03 -20.70 -8.13
N GLY A 75 -2.02 -20.43 -9.44
CA GLY A 75 -2.85 -21.06 -10.47
C GLY A 75 -2.51 -22.50 -10.87
N ALA A 76 -1.75 -23.25 -10.08
CA ALA A 76 -1.43 -24.66 -10.31
C ALA A 76 -2.70 -25.55 -10.28
N ALA A 77 -2.55 -26.81 -10.67
CA ALA A 77 -3.69 -27.71 -10.96
C ALA A 77 -4.75 -27.81 -9.85
N SER A 78 -4.38 -27.66 -8.57
CA SER A 78 -5.31 -27.73 -7.43
C SER A 78 -6.22 -26.50 -7.32
N ARG A 79 -5.76 -25.31 -7.75
CA ARG A 79 -6.43 -23.99 -7.63
C ARG A 79 -6.97 -23.65 -6.23
N GLY A 80 -6.55 -24.39 -5.21
CA GLY A 80 -6.95 -24.19 -3.81
C GLY A 80 -8.45 -24.12 -3.55
N ILE A 81 -8.80 -23.60 -2.37
CA ILE A 81 -10.18 -23.38 -1.92
C ILE A 81 -10.41 -21.88 -1.84
N CYS A 82 -11.36 -21.38 -2.62
CA CYS A 82 -11.74 -19.98 -2.64
C CYS A 82 -12.67 -19.66 -1.45
N PRO A 83 -12.50 -18.51 -0.79
CA PRO A 83 -13.44 -18.02 0.22
C PRO A 83 -14.91 -18.00 -0.24
N ALA A 84 -15.15 -17.82 -1.53
CA ALA A 84 -16.46 -17.79 -2.16
C ALA A 84 -17.13 -19.17 -2.34
N GLY A 85 -16.48 -20.28 -1.98
CA GLY A 85 -17.11 -21.60 -1.84
C GLY A 85 -16.56 -22.70 -2.77
N ASP A 86 -16.10 -22.34 -3.97
CA ASP A 86 -15.52 -23.28 -4.95
C ASP A 86 -13.98 -23.22 -4.95
N GLY A 87 -13.31 -23.82 -5.94
CA GLY A 87 -11.91 -23.50 -6.24
C GLY A 87 -11.73 -22.06 -6.76
N HIS A 88 -10.51 -21.52 -6.71
CA HIS A 88 -10.24 -20.22 -7.34
C HIS A 88 -10.56 -20.29 -8.85
N GLN A 89 -11.39 -19.35 -9.32
CA GLN A 89 -11.84 -19.33 -10.71
C GLN A 89 -10.72 -18.99 -11.69
N GLU A 90 -10.87 -19.49 -12.93
CA GLU A 90 -9.98 -19.22 -14.06
C GLU A 90 -9.59 -17.73 -14.14
N PRO A 91 -8.30 -17.43 -14.36
CA PRO A 91 -7.79 -16.08 -14.29
C PRO A 91 -8.41 -15.21 -15.39
N MET A 92 -9.02 -14.10 -14.98
CA MET A 92 -9.10 -12.93 -15.83
C MET A 92 -7.89 -12.06 -15.47
N GLY A 93 -7.01 -11.80 -16.44
CA GLY A 93 -5.93 -10.83 -16.27
C GLY A 93 -4.51 -11.41 -16.25
N LEU A 94 -3.63 -10.77 -15.48
CA LEU A 94 -2.19 -10.86 -15.61
C LEU A 94 -1.60 -12.16 -15.03
N ASN A 95 -0.35 -12.44 -15.40
CA ASN A 95 0.47 -13.47 -14.76
C ASN A 95 1.48 -12.79 -13.84
N TYR A 96 1.16 -12.74 -12.55
CA TYR A 96 2.05 -12.09 -11.59
C TYR A 96 3.25 -12.97 -11.29
N GLN A 97 4.35 -12.30 -10.99
CA GLN A 97 5.64 -12.90 -10.73
C GLN A 97 6.12 -12.39 -9.37
N LEU A 98 6.17 -13.28 -8.39
CA LEU A 98 6.55 -12.91 -7.02
C LEU A 98 7.99 -13.29 -6.74
N TRP A 99 8.72 -12.41 -6.08
CA TRP A 99 10.11 -12.66 -5.70
C TRP A 99 10.15 -13.73 -4.62
N THR A 100 11.01 -14.74 -4.76
CA THR A 100 11.07 -15.93 -3.87
C THR A 100 12.27 -15.92 -2.95
N PHE A 101 12.79 -14.75 -2.65
CA PHE A 101 13.94 -14.56 -1.78
C PHE A 101 13.63 -13.43 -0.82
N ASN A 102 14.20 -13.52 0.37
CA ASN A 102 14.09 -12.45 1.37
C ASN A 102 14.93 -11.25 0.92
N ALA A 103 14.30 -10.34 0.18
CA ALA A 103 14.90 -9.09 -0.21
C ALA A 103 14.63 -8.04 0.88
N GLY A 104 15.68 -7.61 1.59
CA GLY A 104 15.61 -6.42 2.42
C GLY A 104 15.52 -5.16 1.56
N GLY A 105 14.90 -4.12 2.10
CA GLY A 105 14.75 -2.81 1.45
C GLY A 105 13.72 -1.96 2.20
N ALA A 106 13.80 -0.64 2.04
CA ALA A 106 12.82 0.28 2.64
C ALA A 106 11.42 0.16 2.01
N ASP A 107 11.37 -0.42 0.80
CA ASP A 107 10.20 -0.54 -0.08
C ASP A 107 9.79 -2.00 -0.31
N LYS A 108 10.17 -2.92 0.60
CA LYS A 108 10.00 -4.36 0.44
C LYS A 108 9.57 -5.05 1.72
N GLN A 109 8.56 -5.92 1.63
CA GLN A 109 8.06 -6.71 2.74
C GLN A 109 8.31 -8.19 2.48
N SER A 110 9.16 -8.82 3.28
CA SER A 110 9.28 -10.28 3.38
C SER A 110 8.23 -10.87 4.33
N GLY A 111 8.21 -12.20 4.47
CA GLY A 111 7.28 -12.89 5.38
C GLY A 111 5.95 -13.28 4.75
N TRP A 112 5.80 -13.08 3.43
CA TRP A 112 4.68 -13.61 2.68
C TRP A 112 4.92 -15.08 2.35
N LYS A 113 3.87 -15.88 2.43
CA LYS A 113 3.91 -17.33 2.25
C LYS A 113 2.74 -17.79 1.40
N ARG A 114 2.94 -18.90 0.70
CA ARG A 114 1.85 -19.60 0.00
C ARG A 114 1.17 -20.55 0.96
N CYS A 115 -0.15 -20.51 1.06
CA CYS A 115 -0.89 -21.48 1.85
C CYS A 115 -1.01 -22.82 1.10
N SER A 116 -0.58 -23.94 1.69
CA SER A 116 -0.67 -25.27 1.08
C SER A 116 -2.09 -25.83 0.96
N LYS A 117 -3.06 -25.25 1.67
CA LYS A 117 -4.46 -25.70 1.65
C LYS A 117 -5.31 -24.94 0.65
N CYS A 118 -5.10 -23.63 0.53
CA CYS A 118 -5.94 -22.76 -0.28
C CYS A 118 -5.18 -22.07 -1.43
N GLU A 119 -3.88 -22.28 -1.56
CA GLU A 119 -3.00 -21.69 -2.59
C GLU A 119 -2.92 -20.14 -2.57
N SER A 120 -3.59 -19.49 -1.62
CA SER A 120 -3.55 -18.04 -1.48
C SER A 120 -2.21 -17.57 -0.91
N LEU A 121 -1.76 -16.39 -1.33
CA LEU A 121 -0.64 -15.70 -0.69
C LEU A 121 -1.14 -15.04 0.60
N PHE A 122 -0.44 -15.30 1.70
CA PHE A 122 -0.77 -14.76 3.02
C PHE A 122 0.49 -14.28 3.74
N PHE A 123 0.33 -13.30 4.62
CA PHE A 123 1.38 -12.85 5.51
C PHE A 123 1.39 -13.73 6.77
N ASP A 124 2.57 -14.11 7.25
CA ASP A 124 2.77 -15.04 8.37
C ASP A 124 2.31 -14.47 9.72
N ASP A 125 0.99 -14.34 9.89
CA ASP A 125 0.32 -13.85 11.08
C ASP A 125 -0.29 -15.03 11.87
N PRO A 126 -0.02 -15.14 13.18
CA PRO A 126 -0.63 -16.16 14.05
C PRO A 126 -2.16 -16.17 14.06
N ASN A 127 -2.79 -15.03 13.79
CA ASN A 127 -4.24 -14.85 13.75
C ASN A 127 -4.83 -15.05 12.34
N SER A 128 -4.00 -15.46 11.37
CA SER A 128 -4.46 -15.73 10.01
C SER A 128 -5.63 -16.70 9.98
N ARG A 129 -6.48 -16.59 8.97
CA ARG A 129 -7.69 -17.42 8.82
C ARG A 129 -7.72 -18.01 7.43
N CYS A 130 -7.93 -19.31 7.35
CA CYS A 130 -7.98 -20.05 6.10
C CYS A 130 -9.38 -20.62 5.86
N LYS A 131 -9.84 -20.58 4.60
CA LYS A 131 -11.13 -21.17 4.23
C LYS A 131 -11.19 -22.69 4.44
N ALA A 132 -10.04 -23.36 4.36
CA ALA A 132 -9.90 -24.79 4.67
C ALA A 132 -10.01 -25.10 6.18
N GLY A 133 -10.22 -24.10 7.03
CA GLY A 133 -10.28 -24.22 8.48
C GLY A 133 -8.95 -23.92 9.16
N GLY A 134 -9.02 -23.32 10.36
CA GLY A 134 -7.86 -22.86 11.13
C GLY A 134 -7.13 -21.68 10.47
N GLY A 135 -5.84 -21.52 10.80
CA GLY A 135 -4.95 -20.55 10.18
C GLY A 135 -4.37 -21.02 8.84
N HIS A 136 -3.78 -20.09 8.10
CA HIS A 136 -3.05 -20.43 6.89
C HIS A 136 -1.83 -21.30 7.24
N GLN A 137 -1.56 -22.29 6.39
CA GLN A 137 -0.43 -23.20 6.57
C GLN A 137 0.57 -23.00 5.45
N ALA A 138 1.78 -22.57 5.78
CA ALA A 138 2.84 -22.38 4.80
C ALA A 138 3.11 -23.68 4.01
N ALA A 139 3.11 -23.56 2.68
CA ALA A 139 3.68 -24.56 1.81
C ALA A 139 5.20 -24.60 2.02
N THR A 140 5.80 -25.78 1.86
CA THR A 140 7.25 -25.92 1.99
C THR A 140 7.99 -25.14 0.89
N GLY A 141 9.05 -24.44 1.27
CA GLY A 141 10.17 -24.15 0.38
C GLY A 141 10.31 -22.73 -0.17
N ARG A 142 9.39 -21.79 0.10
CA ARG A 142 9.53 -20.39 -0.36
C ARG A 142 8.91 -19.38 0.60
N ASP A 143 9.68 -18.33 0.88
CA ASP A 143 9.17 -17.06 1.37
C ASP A 143 9.13 -16.08 0.19
N TYR A 144 8.11 -15.25 0.17
CA TYR A 144 7.92 -14.25 -0.86
C TYR A 144 8.17 -12.85 -0.31
N THR A 145 8.70 -12.00 -1.17
CA THR A 145 8.84 -10.58 -0.89
C THR A 145 7.98 -9.79 -1.85
N LEU A 146 7.18 -8.87 -1.31
CA LEU A 146 6.36 -7.95 -2.08
C LEU A 146 6.96 -6.55 -2.01
N ASN A 147 6.91 -5.83 -3.11
CA ASN A 147 7.29 -4.43 -3.17
C ASN A 147 6.14 -3.58 -2.66
N TYR A 148 6.43 -2.52 -1.90
CA TYR A 148 5.51 -1.45 -1.56
C TYR A 148 6.27 -0.13 -1.67
N PRO A 149 6.26 0.55 -2.82
CA PRO A 149 6.97 1.82 -2.94
C PRO A 149 6.24 2.87 -2.10
N LEU A 150 6.76 3.14 -0.91
CA LEU A 150 6.30 4.22 -0.04
C LEU A 150 7.27 5.39 -0.14
N GLN A 151 6.97 6.31 -1.05
CA GLN A 151 7.77 7.51 -1.30
C GLN A 151 6.92 8.76 -1.05
N PRO A 152 6.67 9.13 0.22
CA PRO A 152 5.83 10.27 0.52
C PRO A 152 6.31 11.52 -0.21
N HIS A 153 5.40 12.20 -0.87
CA HIS A 153 5.65 13.45 -1.55
C HIS A 153 4.68 14.50 -1.04
N LEU A 154 5.20 15.69 -0.70
CA LEU A 154 4.41 16.80 -0.22
C LEU A 154 4.55 17.99 -1.15
N THR A 155 3.44 18.51 -1.63
CA THR A 155 3.37 19.76 -2.39
C THR A 155 2.63 20.79 -1.57
N VAL A 156 3.24 21.96 -1.41
CA VAL A 156 2.61 23.13 -0.81
C VAL A 156 2.49 24.18 -1.91
N ALA A 157 1.30 24.74 -2.08
CA ALA A 157 1.03 25.78 -3.07
C ALA A 157 0.22 26.90 -2.44
N TYR A 158 0.48 28.15 -2.84
CA TYR A 158 -0.38 29.27 -2.47
C TYR A 158 -1.39 29.54 -3.59
N LEU A 159 -2.68 29.40 -3.27
CA LEU A 159 -3.81 29.56 -4.18
C LEU A 159 -4.93 30.26 -3.42
N ASN A 160 -5.83 31.01 -4.09
CA ASN A 160 -7.03 31.59 -3.47
C ASN A 160 -6.82 32.21 -2.06
N GLN A 161 -5.72 32.94 -1.88
CA GLN A 161 -5.36 33.58 -0.61
C GLN A 161 -5.05 32.63 0.56
N GLY A 162 -4.71 31.37 0.30
CA GLY A 162 -4.21 30.46 1.33
C GLY A 162 -3.31 29.35 0.81
N PHE A 163 -2.84 28.48 1.71
CA PHE A 163 -1.92 27.41 1.36
C PHE A 163 -2.67 26.09 1.21
N THR A 164 -2.62 25.51 0.01
CA THR A 164 -3.00 24.12 -0.22
C THR A 164 -1.82 23.22 0.08
N VAL A 165 -2.06 22.22 0.91
CA VAL A 165 -1.12 21.14 1.21
C VAL A 165 -1.65 19.87 0.57
N THR A 166 -0.86 19.25 -0.30
CA THR A 166 -1.23 18.01 -0.98
C THR A 166 -0.15 16.97 -0.74
N GLY A 167 -0.52 15.88 -0.07
CA GLY A 167 0.32 14.70 0.10
C GLY A 167 -0.03 13.60 -0.89
N LYS A 168 0.96 12.85 -1.36
CA LYS A 168 0.80 11.65 -2.19
C LYS A 168 1.76 10.56 -1.73
N GLU A 169 1.43 9.31 -2.04
CA GLU A 169 2.29 8.13 -1.81
C GLU A 169 2.65 7.93 -0.32
N TYR A 170 1.73 8.31 0.57
CA TYR A 170 1.71 7.92 1.99
C TYR A 170 1.03 6.56 2.15
N THR A 171 1.04 5.99 3.36
CA THR A 171 0.31 4.74 3.61
C THR A 171 -1.18 5.00 3.38
N PRO A 172 -1.84 4.26 2.47
CA PRO A 172 -3.25 4.52 2.18
C PRO A 172 -4.18 4.13 3.32
N GLU A 173 -5.25 4.90 3.48
CA GLU A 173 -6.18 4.80 4.61
C GLU A 173 -5.46 4.96 5.97
N GLY A 174 -4.30 5.64 5.96
CA GLY A 174 -3.35 5.77 7.05
C GLY A 174 -3.34 7.17 7.66
N PRO A 175 -3.01 7.28 8.96
CA PRO A 175 -2.89 8.56 9.65
C PRO A 175 -1.59 9.27 9.26
N VAL A 176 -1.71 10.53 8.87
CA VAL A 176 -0.61 11.45 8.62
C VAL A 176 -0.78 12.66 9.53
N GLN A 177 0.28 13.01 10.25
CA GLN A 177 0.34 14.26 10.99
C GLN A 177 1.20 15.24 10.21
N TYR A 178 0.67 16.42 9.87
CA TYR A 178 1.50 17.49 9.33
C TYR A 178 1.68 18.63 10.31
N ARG A 179 2.84 19.27 10.19
CA ARG A 179 3.28 20.42 10.96
C ARG A 179 3.48 21.55 9.98
N ALA A 180 2.65 22.57 10.09
CA ALA A 180 2.82 23.79 9.32
C ALA A 180 3.47 24.85 10.21
N SER A 181 4.40 25.60 9.62
CA SER A 181 5.02 26.76 10.25
C SER A 181 5.17 27.87 9.24
N TRP A 182 5.04 29.11 9.69
CA TRP A 182 5.22 30.27 8.82
C TRP A 182 6.09 31.35 9.46
N ASP A 183 6.83 32.06 8.62
CA ASP A 183 7.68 33.20 8.99
C ASP A 183 7.20 34.46 8.27
N ASP A 184 7.06 35.54 9.03
CA ASP A 184 6.78 36.87 8.52
C ASP A 184 8.08 37.44 7.94
N ARG A 185 8.22 37.35 6.60
CA ARG A 185 9.45 37.73 5.88
C ARG A 185 9.93 39.16 6.14
N TYR A 186 9.07 40.06 6.64
CA TYR A 186 9.34 41.50 6.72
C TYR A 186 9.12 42.16 8.09
N HIS A 187 8.74 41.42 9.15
CA HIS A 187 8.45 42.01 10.46
C HIS A 187 9.39 41.52 11.57
N PHE A 188 9.73 42.45 12.48
CA PHE A 188 10.45 42.18 13.72
C PHE A 188 9.56 42.53 14.92
N PRO A 189 9.44 41.64 15.93
CA PRO A 189 10.07 40.32 16.00
C PRO A 189 9.43 39.31 15.03
N LYS A 190 10.21 38.31 14.60
CA LYS A 190 9.68 37.18 13.84
C LYS A 190 8.74 36.38 14.75
N GLU A 191 7.47 36.32 14.40
CA GLU A 191 6.50 35.44 15.07
C GLU A 191 6.51 34.09 14.35
N HIS A 192 6.88 33.02 15.06
CA HIS A 192 6.84 31.66 14.52
C HIS A 192 5.54 31.01 14.94
N HIS A 193 4.60 30.93 14.01
CA HIS A 193 3.36 30.19 14.22
C HIS A 193 3.58 28.73 13.86
N ARG A 194 2.89 27.84 14.58
CA ARG A 194 2.96 26.41 14.34
C ARG A 194 1.59 25.77 14.54
N GLU A 195 1.14 25.04 13.52
CA GLU A 195 -0.06 24.23 13.57
C GLU A 195 0.30 22.74 13.43
N ILE A 196 -0.41 21.88 14.15
CA ILE A 196 -0.32 20.43 14.01
C ILE A 196 -1.70 19.94 13.61
N VAL A 197 -1.77 19.22 12.50
CA VAL A 197 -3.04 18.72 11.95
C VAL A 197 -2.89 17.25 11.63
N ASP A 198 -3.88 16.47 12.06
CA ASP A 198 -3.98 15.06 11.74
C ASP A 198 -4.95 14.89 10.56
N VAL A 199 -4.51 14.18 9.53
CA VAL A 199 -5.30 13.83 8.35
C VAL A 199 -5.23 12.33 8.10
N VAL A 200 -6.24 11.80 7.40
CA VAL A 200 -6.25 10.41 6.96
C VAL A 200 -6.16 10.40 5.44
N THR A 201 -5.25 9.60 4.90
CA THR A 201 -5.10 9.46 3.45
C THR A 201 -6.27 8.68 2.85
N ASP A 202 -6.54 8.92 1.58
CA ASP A 202 -7.47 8.12 0.78
C ASP A 202 -6.89 6.72 0.43
N ILE A 203 -7.61 5.99 -0.42
CA ILE A 203 -7.25 4.65 -0.88
C ILE A 203 -5.94 4.60 -1.70
N ASP A 204 -5.49 5.74 -2.20
CA ASP A 204 -4.28 5.89 -3.01
C ASP A 204 -3.12 6.49 -2.18
N GLY A 205 -3.32 6.72 -0.88
CA GLY A 205 -2.29 7.32 -0.03
C GLY A 205 -2.15 8.81 -0.24
N ALA A 206 -3.19 9.47 -0.75
CA ALA A 206 -3.21 10.91 -0.97
C ALA A 206 -4.07 11.62 0.06
N PHE A 207 -3.74 12.88 0.33
CA PHE A 207 -4.59 13.78 1.10
C PHE A 207 -4.47 15.21 0.58
N SER A 208 -5.45 16.03 0.89
CA SER A 208 -5.38 17.47 0.68
C SER A 208 -5.91 18.20 1.90
N ALA A 209 -5.23 19.26 2.29
CA ALA A 209 -5.59 20.11 3.41
C ALA A 209 -5.40 21.59 3.03
N TRP A 210 -6.09 22.46 3.75
CA TRP A 210 -6.04 23.89 3.58
C TRP A 210 -5.52 24.54 4.85
N ILE A 211 -4.60 25.49 4.71
CA ILE A 211 -4.10 26.33 5.80
C ILE A 211 -4.43 27.77 5.47
N ASP A 212 -5.14 28.42 6.39
CA ASP A 212 -5.44 29.85 6.31
C ASP A 212 -4.22 30.65 6.79
N PRO A 213 -3.64 31.53 5.95
CA PRO A 213 -2.56 32.40 6.38
C PRO A 213 -3.13 33.50 7.29
N ASP A 214 -2.59 33.62 8.50
CA ASP A 214 -2.99 34.67 9.44
C ASP A 214 -2.74 36.09 8.88
N ARG A 215 -1.81 36.24 7.92
CA ARG A 215 -1.42 37.53 7.32
C ARG A 215 -1.04 37.40 5.85
N PRO A 216 -1.21 38.47 5.04
CA PRO A 216 -0.60 38.52 3.71
C PRO A 216 0.94 38.54 3.83
N TRP A 217 1.64 37.91 2.88
CA TRP A 217 3.13 37.88 2.76
C TRP A 217 3.90 36.89 3.63
N GLN A 218 3.32 35.71 3.89
CA GLN A 218 3.93 34.63 4.66
C GLN A 218 4.67 33.60 3.77
N MET A 219 5.68 32.95 4.33
CA MET A 219 6.24 31.71 3.78
C MET A 219 5.78 30.56 4.65
N ALA A 220 5.10 29.57 4.08
CA ALA A 220 4.72 28.36 4.78
C ALA A 220 5.77 27.26 4.52
N PHE A 221 6.25 26.65 5.60
CA PHE A 221 6.99 25.40 5.59
C PHE A 221 6.12 24.32 6.24
N VAL A 222 5.88 23.23 5.53
CA VAL A 222 5.06 22.12 5.98
C VAL A 222 5.87 20.84 5.95
N GLU A 223 5.81 20.07 7.02
CA GLU A 223 6.38 18.74 7.11
C GLU A 223 5.29 17.76 7.53
N ALA A 224 5.09 16.70 6.76
CA ALA A 224 4.07 15.69 6.97
C ALA A 224 4.70 14.35 7.29
N PHE A 225 4.16 13.65 8.28
CA PHE A 225 4.69 12.41 8.86
C PHE A 225 3.63 11.32 8.83
N ASP A 226 3.93 10.24 8.11
CA ASP A 226 3.18 9.00 8.17
C ASP A 226 3.37 8.37 9.57
N GLN A 227 2.29 8.26 10.34
CA GLN A 227 2.38 7.85 11.74
C GLN A 227 2.63 6.35 11.92
N TRP A 228 2.39 5.53 10.89
CA TRP A 228 2.62 4.09 10.97
C TRP A 228 4.04 3.70 10.59
N THR A 229 4.64 4.44 9.67
CA THR A 229 5.94 4.08 9.07
C THR A 229 7.07 5.02 9.49
N GLY A 230 6.73 6.22 9.98
CA GLY A 230 7.67 7.27 10.30
C GLY A 230 8.26 7.96 9.08
N HIS A 231 7.88 7.58 7.85
CA HIS A 231 8.30 8.29 6.65
C HIS A 231 7.69 9.70 6.63
N SER A 232 8.45 10.67 6.14
CA SER A 232 8.01 12.05 6.06
C SER A 232 8.34 12.68 4.73
N ALA A 233 7.64 13.77 4.42
CA ALA A 233 7.99 14.67 3.34
C ALA A 233 7.73 16.11 3.76
N SER A 234 8.49 17.03 3.18
CA SER A 234 8.36 18.45 3.45
C SER A 234 8.15 19.24 2.17
N GLY A 235 7.45 20.34 2.27
CA GLY A 235 7.25 21.29 1.18
C GLY A 235 7.20 22.71 1.71
N LYS A 236 7.38 23.68 0.81
CA LYS A 236 7.28 25.10 1.16
C LYS A 236 6.65 25.88 0.03
N ALA A 237 5.94 26.95 0.40
CA ALA A 237 5.39 27.90 -0.55
C ALA A 237 5.44 29.32 0.01
N ASN A 238 5.49 30.27 -0.91
CA ASN A 238 5.43 31.69 -0.63
C ASN A 238 4.06 32.20 -0.99
N SER A 239 3.47 33.04 -0.15
CA SER A 239 2.19 33.66 -0.48
C SER A 239 2.30 34.63 -1.65
N PHE A 240 3.45 35.27 -1.87
CA PHE A 240 3.89 35.99 -3.08
C PHE A 240 5.41 36.23 -2.97
#